data_AF-A0A944JGW0-F1
#
_entry.id   AF-A0A944JGW0-F1
#
_cell.length_a   1.000
_cell.length_b   1.000
_cell.length_c   1.000
_cell.angle_alpha   90.00
_cell.angle_beta   90.00
_cell.angle_gamma   90.00
#
_symmetry.space_group_name_H-M   'P 1'
#
loop_
_entity.id
_entity.type
_entity.pdbx_description
1 polymer ?
#
loop_
_entity_poly.entity_id
_entity_poly.type
_entity_poly.pdbx_seq_one_letter_code
_entity_poly.pdbx_strand_id
1 'polypeptide(L)'
;MIHVLLPLDVFRVSYDVAVGRPYSRLEELLLRLIAEDQGEGGRVFEELREAFQVHDRLLIEGLVTLLREGWVAMVQSDQDIRYVVTREGLVTISESRRPASLRVQRRQTSVVREMLSCQLARLSDLEVLRAEEVRRKTNRGAISYALGGRHHRKTLNGGETEWLLPRNADEQQWIRRIDSDAKLARGKYYLPLRVDLEEGTVLGLPGNWRHLTSLVLEEAEQQYQDLAVDSDAQRRFDSMLKERETDRGRVRRPDGSSVPRAELATMPSIEATLRAGDSRRLAERALERASGHVLIVSSCLDDAQVARVGEVVTSLQGRGVSVDVLWSGADVQEESRRRLVSALDSVRGRATQGKVFFNKTPAAAKADFVLADTSNGPLAVVGGGLLSGTAQEQALSPAVLVEDVRGLSTLALLASGWWQESPDGNAELAASRWRHLAERWVEEAALSLAAPGVEEPEDSWNASEPLLLSPRSDDDEASSVSLLIGSEAAATRERVMQSDGSRADRLGQTWDPVQVAATAREWVVGVRSSSVSALSFHLRGRLAAELWQEVGVGRDRLGAADRLPR
;
A
#
# COMPACT_ATOMS: atom_id res chain seq x y z
N MET A 1 -20.51 -28.39 13.87
CA MET A 1 -19.13 -28.13 13.40
C MET A 1 -18.63 -29.13 12.35
N ILE A 2 -18.12 -28.62 11.21
CA ILE A 2 -17.45 -29.38 10.13
C ILE A 2 -16.03 -28.81 9.91
N HIS A 3 -15.08 -29.63 9.42
CA HIS A 3 -13.80 -29.11 8.97
C HIS A 3 -13.77 -29.00 7.45
N VAL A 4 -13.35 -27.84 6.95
CA VAL A 4 -13.22 -27.53 5.54
C VAL A 4 -11.81 -27.04 5.22
N LEU A 5 -11.46 -27.01 3.94
CA LEU A 5 -10.18 -26.51 3.44
C LEU A 5 -10.40 -25.24 2.62
N LEU A 6 -9.82 -24.12 3.02
CA LEU A 6 -9.76 -22.91 2.20
C LEU A 6 -8.60 -23.05 1.20
N PRO A 7 -8.86 -23.10 -0.12
CA PRO A 7 -7.79 -23.28 -1.10
C PRO A 7 -6.91 -22.02 -1.21
N LEU A 8 -5.60 -22.25 -1.35
CA LEU A 8 -4.58 -21.20 -1.45
C LEU A 8 -3.79 -21.31 -2.76
N ASP A 9 -3.59 -20.16 -3.40
CA ASP A 9 -2.56 -19.98 -4.42
C ASP A 9 -1.25 -19.58 -3.72
N VAL A 10 -0.16 -20.29 -3.97
CA VAL A 10 1.15 -19.98 -3.37
C VAL A 10 2.08 -19.42 -4.44
N PHE A 11 2.60 -18.24 -4.19
CA PHE A 11 3.52 -17.52 -5.05
C PHE A 11 4.91 -17.46 -4.42
N ARG A 12 5.92 -17.93 -5.16
CA ARG A 12 7.32 -17.69 -4.79
C ARG A 12 7.76 -16.36 -5.37
N VAL A 13 7.87 -15.36 -4.51
CA VAL A 13 8.23 -13.99 -4.87
C VAL A 13 9.73 -13.83 -4.69
N SER A 14 10.41 -13.34 -5.72
CA SER A 14 11.81 -12.94 -5.65
C SER A 14 11.89 -11.42 -5.58
N TYR A 15 12.75 -10.90 -4.71
CA TYR A 15 12.83 -9.47 -4.46
C TYR A 15 14.23 -9.08 -4.02
N ASP A 16 14.57 -7.81 -4.21
CA ASP A 16 15.84 -7.23 -3.82
C ASP A 16 15.64 -6.38 -2.58
N VAL A 17 16.36 -6.72 -1.52
CA VAL A 17 16.44 -5.92 -0.30
C VAL A 17 17.72 -5.11 -0.37
N ALA A 18 17.59 -3.81 -0.28
CA ALA A 18 18.70 -2.91 -0.15
C ALA A 18 18.97 -2.60 1.33
N VAL A 19 20.26 -2.51 1.67
CA VAL A 19 20.76 -2.19 3.02
C VAL A 19 21.85 -1.15 2.87
N GLY A 20 21.89 -0.19 3.80
CA GLY A 20 22.91 0.85 3.85
C GLY A 20 22.56 2.08 3.02
N ARG A 21 22.99 3.25 3.49
CA ARG A 21 22.82 4.54 2.82
C ARG A 21 23.68 4.57 1.55
N PRO A 22 23.16 4.86 0.35
CA PRO A 22 24.02 5.07 -0.81
C PRO A 22 24.83 6.37 -0.67
N TYR A 23 26.05 6.39 -1.21
CA TYR A 23 26.95 7.53 -1.02
C TYR A 23 26.38 8.84 -1.55
N SER A 24 26.39 9.87 -0.70
CA SER A 24 25.97 11.21 -1.09
C SER A 24 27.01 11.86 -1.99
N ARG A 25 26.58 12.83 -2.79
CA ARG A 25 27.50 13.65 -3.61
C ARG A 25 28.51 14.39 -2.73
N LEU A 26 28.14 14.74 -1.51
CA LEU A 26 29.02 15.36 -0.52
C LEU A 26 30.17 14.41 -0.14
N GLU A 27 29.88 13.14 0.19
CA GLU A 27 30.91 12.16 0.53
C GLU A 27 31.87 11.90 -0.63
N GLU A 28 31.36 11.89 -1.87
CA GLU A 28 32.20 11.76 -3.06
C GLU A 28 33.15 12.96 -3.21
N LEU A 29 32.62 14.18 -3.03
CA LEU A 29 33.44 15.38 -3.08
C LEU A 29 34.44 15.44 -1.92
N LEU A 30 34.05 15.03 -0.71
CA LEU A 30 34.92 14.93 0.45
C LEU A 30 36.09 13.98 0.17
N LEU A 31 35.78 12.78 -0.31
CA LEU A 31 36.78 11.77 -0.66
C LEU A 31 37.75 12.29 -1.74
N ARG A 32 37.23 12.99 -2.77
CA ARG A 32 38.07 13.62 -3.81
C ARG A 32 38.96 14.72 -3.23
N LEU A 33 38.41 15.61 -2.40
CA LEU A 33 39.17 16.72 -1.82
C LEU A 33 40.29 16.22 -0.89
N ILE A 34 40.04 15.15 -0.15
CA ILE A 34 41.06 14.51 0.70
C ILE A 34 42.13 13.83 -0.18
N ALA A 35 41.75 13.25 -1.33
CA ALA A 35 42.69 12.60 -2.24
C ALA A 35 43.52 13.56 -3.11
N GLU A 36 43.00 14.75 -3.40
CA GLU A 36 43.71 15.80 -4.16
C GLU A 36 44.93 16.30 -3.38
N ASP A 37 44.91 16.19 -2.05
CA ASP A 37 46.06 16.52 -1.20
C ASP A 37 46.99 15.30 -1.03
N GLN A 38 47.75 14.98 -2.08
CA GLN A 38 48.73 13.88 -2.07
C GLN A 38 50.04 14.21 -1.32
N GLY A 39 50.07 15.27 -0.51
CA GLY A 39 51.17 15.50 0.44
C GLY A 39 51.18 14.43 1.55
N GLU A 40 52.31 14.30 2.26
CA GLU A 40 52.52 13.24 3.29
C GLU A 40 51.54 13.28 4.49
N GLY A 41 50.68 14.29 4.60
CA GLY A 41 49.83 14.49 5.78
C GLY A 41 48.33 14.21 5.63
N GLY A 42 47.73 14.37 4.44
CA GLY A 42 46.27 14.50 4.32
C GLY A 42 45.70 15.82 4.88
N ARG A 43 44.36 15.93 4.92
CA ARG A 43 43.59 17.16 5.24
C ARG A 43 43.17 17.21 6.71
N VAL A 44 43.17 18.39 7.33
CA VAL A 44 42.53 18.60 8.66
C VAL A 44 41.05 18.96 8.51
N PHE A 45 40.27 18.84 9.60
CA PHE A 45 38.82 19.10 9.56
C PHE A 45 38.50 20.55 9.15
N GLU A 46 39.27 21.51 9.64
CA GLU A 46 39.12 22.94 9.37
C GLU A 46 39.22 23.26 7.87
N GLU A 47 40.14 22.60 7.15
CA GLU A 47 40.28 22.76 5.70
C GLU A 47 39.06 22.22 4.95
N LEU A 48 38.50 21.09 5.40
CA LEU A 48 37.26 20.55 4.84
C LEU A 48 36.08 21.49 5.10
N ARG A 49 36.01 22.06 6.30
CA ARG A 49 34.99 23.05 6.69
C ARG A 49 35.04 24.29 5.80
N GLU A 50 36.24 24.83 5.58
CA GLU A 50 36.44 25.99 4.72
C GLU A 50 36.07 25.71 3.25
N ALA A 51 36.38 24.52 2.76
CA ALA A 51 36.11 24.14 1.37
C ALA A 51 34.62 23.92 1.08
N PHE A 52 33.90 23.23 1.97
CA PHE A 52 32.51 22.84 1.71
C PHE A 52 31.49 23.87 2.16
N GLN A 53 31.80 24.69 3.16
CA GLN A 53 30.88 25.70 3.72
C GLN A 53 29.49 25.13 4.08
N VAL A 54 29.45 23.88 4.52
CA VAL A 54 28.26 23.22 5.05
C VAL A 54 28.36 23.09 6.57
N HIS A 55 27.24 22.78 7.23
CA HIS A 55 27.23 22.58 8.68
C HIS A 55 28.19 21.46 9.12
N ASP A 56 28.95 21.67 10.21
CA ASP A 56 29.98 20.72 10.69
C ASP A 56 29.47 19.28 10.85
N ARG A 57 28.22 19.13 11.32
CA ARG A 57 27.54 17.83 11.41
C ARG A 57 27.50 17.07 10.06
N LEU A 58 27.24 17.75 8.94
CA LEU A 58 27.22 17.14 7.60
C LEU A 58 28.61 16.58 7.24
N LEU A 59 29.67 17.33 7.54
CA LEU A 59 31.05 16.93 7.28
C LEU A 59 31.46 15.75 8.15
N ILE A 60 31.14 15.79 9.45
CA ILE A 60 31.43 14.71 10.39
C ILE A 60 30.72 13.43 9.96
N GLU A 61 29.43 13.49 9.61
CA GLU A 61 28.69 12.31 9.16
C GLU A 61 29.25 11.74 7.85
N GLY A 62 29.63 12.60 6.90
CA GLY A 62 30.32 12.19 5.68
C GLY A 62 31.67 11.51 5.97
N LEU A 63 32.49 12.09 6.85
CA LEU A 63 33.78 11.53 7.27
C LEU A 63 33.63 10.21 8.00
N VAL A 64 32.69 10.11 8.94
CA VAL A 64 32.36 8.85 9.65
C VAL A 64 31.94 7.78 8.65
N THR A 65 31.17 8.13 7.63
CA THR A 65 30.76 7.22 6.56
C THR A 65 31.97 6.72 5.76
N LEU A 66 32.87 7.62 5.36
CA LEU A 66 34.10 7.28 4.63
C LEU A 66 35.09 6.45 5.49
N LEU A 67 35.13 6.70 6.81
CA LEU A 67 35.95 5.97 7.79
C LEU A 67 35.42 4.55 8.02
N ARG A 68 34.11 4.39 8.22
CA ARG A 68 33.46 3.08 8.44
C ARG A 68 33.69 2.12 7.28
N GLU A 69 33.79 2.67 6.07
CA GLU A 69 33.95 1.90 4.83
C GLU A 69 35.43 1.76 4.43
N GLY A 70 36.32 2.34 5.24
CA GLY A 70 37.76 2.14 5.15
C GLY A 70 38.41 2.86 3.97
N TRP A 71 37.80 3.92 3.42
CA TRP A 71 38.40 4.72 2.34
C TRP A 71 39.11 5.97 2.82
N VAL A 72 38.71 6.46 3.98
CA VAL A 72 39.44 7.47 4.70
C VAL A 72 39.94 6.82 5.99
N ALA A 73 41.14 7.20 6.41
CA ALA A 73 41.66 6.88 7.72
C ALA A 73 41.99 8.19 8.45
N MET A 74 41.92 8.14 9.79
CA MET A 74 42.43 9.21 10.63
C MET A 74 43.87 8.89 11.00
N VAL A 75 44.77 9.82 10.73
CA VAL A 75 46.18 9.76 11.14
C VAL A 75 46.45 10.95 12.04
N GLN A 76 47.03 10.67 13.20
CA GLN A 76 47.50 11.72 14.09
C GLN A 76 48.91 12.14 13.66
N SER A 77 49.09 13.41 13.33
CA SER A 77 50.40 14.00 13.01
C SER A 77 50.61 15.20 13.91
N ASP A 78 51.69 15.18 14.69
CA ASP A 78 52.01 16.19 15.70
C ASP A 78 50.85 16.42 16.70
N GLN A 79 50.05 17.48 16.48
CA GLN A 79 48.93 17.90 17.33
C GLN A 79 47.54 17.82 16.65
N ASP A 80 47.48 17.49 15.35
CA ASP A 80 46.23 17.53 14.58
C ASP A 80 45.79 16.14 14.11
N ILE A 81 44.47 15.95 14.00
CA ILE A 81 43.87 14.79 13.35
C ILE A 81 43.75 15.10 11.86
N ARG A 82 44.44 14.31 11.04
CA ARG A 82 44.38 14.40 9.59
C ARG A 82 43.62 13.23 9.00
N TYR A 83 42.83 13.53 7.98
CA TYR A 83 42.12 12.55 7.18
C TYR A 83 42.95 12.25 5.94
N VAL A 84 43.30 10.98 5.76
CA VAL A 84 44.06 10.49 4.62
C VAL A 84 43.21 9.49 3.84
N VAL A 85 43.34 9.48 2.52
CA VAL A 85 42.66 8.48 1.69
C VAL A 85 43.47 7.17 1.74
N THR A 86 42.79 6.06 2.01
CA THR A 86 43.39 4.72 2.00
C THR A 86 43.57 4.22 0.56
N ARG A 87 44.22 3.06 0.39
CA ARG A 87 44.37 2.42 -0.92
C ARG A 87 43.01 2.14 -1.56
N GLU A 88 42.06 1.65 -0.79
CA GLU A 88 40.70 1.34 -1.21
C GLU A 88 39.96 2.62 -1.63
N GLY A 89 40.16 3.73 -0.91
CA GLY A 89 39.63 5.04 -1.30
C GLY A 89 40.20 5.55 -2.62
N LEU A 90 41.51 5.40 -2.85
CA LEU A 90 42.15 5.79 -4.11
C LEU A 90 41.64 4.98 -5.31
N VAL A 91 41.48 3.66 -5.15
CA VAL A 91 40.89 2.79 -6.19
C VAL A 91 39.48 3.26 -6.52
N THR A 92 38.67 3.54 -5.49
CA THR A 92 37.28 4.00 -5.63
C THR A 92 37.17 5.29 -6.46
N ILE A 93 38.04 6.27 -6.19
CA ILE A 93 38.11 7.52 -6.96
C ILE A 93 38.52 7.24 -8.41
N SER A 94 39.55 6.43 -8.63
CA SER A 94 40.11 6.16 -9.96
C SER A 94 39.14 5.41 -10.88
N GLU A 95 38.34 4.51 -10.34
CA GLU A 95 37.35 3.75 -11.10
C GLU A 95 36.05 4.55 -11.34
N SER A 96 35.94 5.78 -10.81
CA SER A 96 34.68 6.54 -10.75
C SER A 96 33.50 5.70 -10.22
N ARG A 97 33.81 4.67 -9.42
CA ARG A 97 32.80 3.81 -8.82
C ARG A 97 32.23 4.59 -7.66
N ARG A 98 30.96 4.98 -7.79
CA ARG A 98 30.16 5.31 -6.62
C ARG A 98 30.20 4.08 -5.75
N PRO A 99 30.73 4.19 -4.55
CA PRO A 99 30.86 3.01 -3.77
C PRO A 99 29.49 2.51 -3.33
N ALA A 100 29.38 1.21 -3.20
CA ALA A 100 28.13 0.55 -2.85
C ALA A 100 28.12 0.22 -1.35
N SER A 101 28.03 1.25 -0.49
CA SER A 101 27.45 1.05 0.85
C SER A 101 26.02 0.50 0.73
N LEU A 102 25.36 0.80 -0.40
CA LEU A 102 24.17 0.11 -0.87
C LEU A 102 24.48 -1.36 -1.17
N ARG A 103 24.22 -2.23 -0.21
CA ARG A 103 24.26 -3.68 -0.40
C ARG A 103 22.90 -4.16 -0.82
N VAL A 104 22.82 -4.72 -2.02
CA VAL A 104 21.60 -5.32 -2.53
C VAL A 104 21.66 -6.82 -2.35
N GLN A 105 20.76 -7.36 -1.53
CA GLN A 105 20.61 -8.78 -1.31
C GLN A 105 19.36 -9.29 -2.02
N ARG A 106 19.56 -10.25 -2.92
CA ARG A 106 18.48 -11.01 -3.52
C ARG A 106 17.87 -11.96 -2.48
N ARG A 107 16.56 -11.86 -2.25
CA ARG A 107 15.80 -12.74 -1.36
C ARG A 107 14.62 -13.39 -2.08
N GLN A 108 14.11 -14.44 -1.45
CA GLN A 108 12.89 -15.12 -1.90
C GLN A 108 12.01 -15.45 -0.71
N THR A 109 10.71 -15.24 -0.87
CA THR A 109 9.71 -15.63 0.12
C THR A 109 8.50 -16.27 -0.58
N SER A 110 7.67 -16.94 0.20
CA SER A 110 6.41 -17.49 -0.29
C SER A 110 5.26 -16.66 0.25
N VAL A 111 4.53 -16.01 -0.67
CA VAL A 111 3.28 -15.31 -0.39
C VAL A 111 2.14 -16.22 -0.80
N VAL A 112 1.10 -16.27 0.01
CA VAL A 112 -0.13 -16.97 -0.36
C VAL A 112 -1.24 -15.98 -0.63
N ARG A 113 -2.18 -16.43 -1.47
CA ARG A 113 -3.44 -15.76 -1.71
C ARG A 113 -4.58 -16.74 -1.50
N GLU A 114 -5.55 -16.38 -0.68
CA GLU A 114 -6.77 -17.17 -0.57
C GLU A 114 -7.72 -16.88 -1.76
N MET A 115 -8.53 -17.88 -2.14
CA MET A 115 -9.26 -17.85 -3.41
C MET A 115 -10.72 -17.39 -3.31
N LEU A 116 -11.21 -16.99 -2.13
CA LEU A 116 -12.55 -16.42 -1.94
C LEU A 116 -12.58 -14.91 -2.15
N SER A 117 -11.62 -14.16 -1.60
CA SER A 117 -11.55 -12.68 -1.73
C SER A 117 -10.19 -12.14 -2.19
N CYS A 118 -9.25 -13.01 -2.58
CA CYS A 118 -7.88 -12.64 -2.95
C CYS A 118 -7.03 -12.03 -1.83
N GLN A 119 -7.32 -12.30 -0.56
CA GLN A 119 -6.54 -11.80 0.56
C GLN A 119 -5.16 -12.47 0.60
N LEU A 120 -4.14 -11.69 0.96
CA LEU A 120 -2.74 -12.11 0.98
C LEU A 120 -2.21 -12.34 2.40
N ALA A 121 -1.24 -13.26 2.53
CA ALA A 121 -0.44 -13.48 3.74
C ALA A 121 0.91 -14.13 3.39
N ARG A 122 1.86 -14.15 4.32
CA ARG A 122 3.08 -14.97 4.16
C ARG A 122 2.74 -16.42 4.45
N LEU A 123 3.32 -17.35 3.67
CA LEU A 123 3.14 -18.78 3.91
C LEU A 123 3.65 -19.19 5.31
N SER A 124 4.71 -18.55 5.81
CA SER A 124 5.28 -18.78 7.13
C SER A 124 4.33 -18.45 8.28
N ASP A 125 3.35 -17.59 8.02
CA ASP A 125 2.40 -17.08 9.02
C ASP A 125 1.15 -17.96 9.10
N LEU A 126 1.03 -18.96 8.22
CA LEU A 126 -0.16 -19.79 8.08
C LEU A 126 0.11 -21.26 8.38
N GLU A 127 -0.89 -21.88 8.98
CA GLU A 127 -0.90 -23.31 9.26
C GLU A 127 -1.46 -24.12 8.08
N VAL A 128 -0.73 -24.16 6.97
CA VAL A 128 -1.21 -24.81 5.73
C VAL A 128 -1.08 -26.33 5.74
N LEU A 129 -1.96 -27.01 5.01
CA LEU A 129 -1.89 -28.43 4.63
C LEU A 129 -1.49 -28.57 3.17
N ARG A 130 -0.75 -29.63 2.84
CA ARG A 130 -0.48 -29.99 1.44
C ARG A 130 -1.53 -30.97 0.92
N ALA A 131 -1.90 -30.86 -0.35
CA ALA A 131 -2.84 -31.76 -1.01
C ALA A 131 -2.45 -33.25 -0.85
N GLU A 132 -1.16 -33.54 -0.97
CA GLU A 132 -0.58 -34.88 -0.83
C GLU A 132 -0.73 -35.44 0.59
N GLU A 133 -0.61 -34.58 1.60
CA GLU A 133 -0.76 -34.97 3.01
C GLU A 133 -2.19 -35.40 3.30
N VAL A 134 -3.16 -34.59 2.84
CA VAL A 134 -4.59 -34.92 2.95
C VAL A 134 -4.86 -36.24 2.25
N ARG A 135 -4.40 -36.39 0.99
CA ARG A 135 -4.59 -37.64 0.22
C ARG A 135 -4.03 -38.87 0.92
N ARG A 136 -2.84 -38.77 1.50
CA ARG A 136 -2.18 -39.88 2.20
C ARG A 136 -2.92 -40.28 3.48
N LYS A 137 -3.47 -39.32 4.22
CA LYS A 137 -4.08 -39.56 5.54
C LYS A 137 -5.57 -39.90 5.45
N THR A 138 -6.29 -39.38 4.47
CA THR A 138 -7.75 -39.59 4.34
C THR A 138 -8.15 -40.57 3.24
N ASN A 139 -7.21 -40.95 2.36
CA ASN A 139 -7.44 -41.68 1.10
C ASN A 139 -8.34 -40.90 0.10
N ARG A 140 -8.51 -39.59 0.29
CA ARG A 140 -9.27 -38.69 -0.60
C ARG A 140 -8.47 -37.47 -0.98
N GLY A 141 -8.69 -36.96 -2.19
CA GLY A 141 -8.06 -35.71 -2.61
C GLY A 141 -8.53 -34.54 -1.74
N ALA A 142 -7.64 -33.57 -1.49
CA ALA A 142 -7.97 -32.36 -0.73
C ALA A 142 -9.16 -31.57 -1.28
N ILE A 143 -9.39 -31.64 -2.60
CA ILE A 143 -10.55 -31.04 -3.28
C ILE A 143 -11.88 -31.51 -2.66
N SER A 144 -11.96 -32.76 -2.16
CA SER A 144 -13.18 -33.31 -1.55
C SER A 144 -13.56 -32.64 -0.23
N TYR A 145 -12.67 -31.82 0.34
CA TYR A 145 -12.89 -31.08 1.58
C TYR A 145 -12.79 -29.57 1.37
N ALA A 146 -12.50 -29.13 0.13
CA ALA A 146 -12.11 -27.76 -0.15
C ALA A 146 -13.29 -26.91 -0.61
N LEU A 147 -13.37 -25.69 -0.08
CA LEU A 147 -14.30 -24.66 -0.52
C LEU A 147 -14.05 -24.30 -1.99
N GLY A 148 -15.10 -23.83 -2.65
CA GLY A 148 -15.05 -23.34 -4.03
C GLY A 148 -14.25 -22.05 -4.10
N GLY A 149 -13.21 -22.01 -4.93
CA GLY A 149 -12.49 -20.76 -5.18
C GLY A 149 -13.30 -19.85 -6.10
N ARG A 150 -13.59 -18.62 -5.66
CA ARG A 150 -14.32 -17.60 -6.44
C ARG A 150 -13.42 -16.82 -7.38
N HIS A 151 -12.16 -16.66 -7.01
CA HIS A 151 -11.21 -15.83 -7.73
C HIS A 151 -9.95 -16.59 -8.12
N HIS A 152 -9.55 -16.40 -9.37
CA HIS A 152 -8.36 -17.01 -9.95
C HIS A 152 -7.56 -15.95 -10.69
N ARG A 153 -6.39 -15.59 -10.17
CA ARG A 153 -5.42 -14.77 -10.88
C ARG A 153 -4.13 -15.56 -11.07
N LYS A 154 -3.52 -15.48 -12.25
CA LYS A 154 -2.29 -16.22 -12.53
C LYS A 154 -1.05 -15.49 -12.02
N THR A 155 -1.18 -14.19 -11.84
CA THR A 155 -0.12 -13.27 -11.44
C THR A 155 -0.38 -12.75 -10.04
N LEU A 156 0.68 -12.15 -9.49
CA LEU A 156 0.69 -11.48 -8.21
C LEU A 156 1.26 -10.08 -8.43
N ASN A 157 0.57 -9.07 -7.91
CA ASN A 157 0.99 -7.69 -8.08
C ASN A 157 2.07 -7.34 -7.04
N GLY A 158 3.21 -6.82 -7.51
CA GLY A 158 4.30 -6.43 -6.62
C GLY A 158 3.86 -5.46 -5.53
N GLY A 159 3.06 -4.45 -5.88
CA GLY A 159 2.54 -3.46 -4.93
C GLY A 159 1.60 -4.05 -3.87
N GLU A 160 0.84 -5.10 -4.20
CA GLU A 160 -0.02 -5.80 -3.23
C GLU A 160 0.79 -6.65 -2.24
N THR A 161 2.05 -6.98 -2.57
CA THR A 161 2.88 -7.90 -1.79
C THR A 161 4.03 -7.28 -1.02
N GLU A 162 4.38 -6.03 -1.32
CA GLU A 162 5.53 -5.34 -0.74
C GLU A 162 5.57 -5.49 0.80
N TRP A 163 4.43 -5.22 1.45
CA TRP A 163 4.28 -5.26 2.90
C TRP A 163 4.40 -6.68 3.51
N LEU A 164 4.34 -7.73 2.69
CA LEU A 164 4.53 -9.13 3.09
C LEU A 164 5.99 -9.58 2.94
N LEU A 165 6.88 -8.74 2.42
CA LEU A 165 8.26 -9.13 2.17
C LEU A 165 9.11 -8.90 3.42
N PRO A 166 9.83 -9.93 3.92
CA PRO A 166 10.71 -9.78 5.08
C PRO A 166 11.81 -8.74 4.85
N ARG A 167 11.87 -7.76 5.75
CA ARG A 167 12.90 -6.71 5.88
C ARG A 167 13.28 -6.52 7.35
N ASN A 168 14.53 -6.21 7.62
CA ASN A 168 15.02 -5.89 8.96
C ASN A 168 15.00 -4.35 9.14
N ALA A 169 14.11 -3.86 10.01
CA ALA A 169 14.01 -2.43 10.31
C ALA A 169 15.27 -1.90 11.02
N ASP A 170 15.90 -2.71 11.89
CA ASP A 170 17.11 -2.32 12.64
C ASP A 170 18.32 -2.07 11.73
N GLU A 171 18.35 -2.75 10.58
CA GLU A 171 19.37 -2.56 9.55
C GLU A 171 18.96 -1.53 8.48
N GLN A 172 17.85 -0.81 8.69
CA GLN A 172 17.28 0.13 7.72
C GLN A 172 17.07 -0.49 6.34
N GLN A 173 16.64 -1.76 6.30
CA GLN A 173 16.43 -2.46 5.04
C GLN A 173 15.16 -1.95 4.34
N TRP A 174 15.23 -1.73 3.03
CA TRP A 174 14.06 -1.43 2.22
C TRP A 174 13.94 -2.35 1.02
N ILE A 175 12.70 -2.52 0.53
CA ILE A 175 12.44 -3.26 -0.69
C ILE A 175 12.79 -2.36 -1.87
N ARG A 176 13.90 -2.69 -2.55
CA ARG A 176 14.33 -1.94 -3.73
C ARG A 176 13.52 -2.33 -4.96
N ARG A 177 13.29 -3.63 -5.12
CA ARG A 177 12.65 -4.18 -6.32
C ARG A 177 11.91 -5.47 -5.98
N ILE A 178 10.77 -5.67 -6.63
CA ILE A 178 9.99 -6.90 -6.59
C ILE A 178 9.89 -7.42 -8.02
N ASP A 179 10.32 -8.66 -8.24
CA ASP A 179 10.23 -9.24 -9.57
C ASP A 179 8.80 -9.62 -9.92
N SER A 180 8.46 -9.47 -11.20
CA SER A 180 7.13 -9.77 -11.72
C SER A 180 6.92 -11.25 -12.07
N ASP A 181 7.95 -12.09 -11.97
CA ASP A 181 7.95 -13.50 -12.38
C ASP A 181 7.61 -14.47 -11.22
N ALA A 182 6.67 -14.08 -10.35
CA ALA A 182 6.30 -14.89 -9.21
C ALA A 182 5.79 -16.28 -9.64
N LYS A 183 6.46 -17.35 -9.19
CA LYS A 183 6.10 -18.73 -9.56
C LYS A 183 4.89 -19.18 -8.77
N LEU A 184 3.79 -19.47 -9.48
CA LEU A 184 2.53 -19.93 -8.91
C LEU A 184 2.50 -21.46 -8.72
N ALA A 185 2.21 -21.90 -7.51
CA ALA A 185 1.84 -23.26 -7.16
C ALA A 185 0.36 -23.30 -6.75
N ARG A 186 -0.50 -23.75 -7.66
CA ARG A 186 -1.96 -23.84 -7.46
C ARG A 186 -2.42 -25.25 -7.10
N GLY A 187 -3.46 -25.34 -6.25
CA GLY A 187 -4.10 -26.61 -5.88
C GLY A 187 -3.24 -27.54 -5.02
N LYS A 188 -2.14 -27.01 -4.45
CA LYS A 188 -1.20 -27.79 -3.62
C LYS A 188 -1.34 -27.49 -2.14
N TYR A 189 -1.87 -26.33 -1.78
CA TYR A 189 -1.89 -25.82 -0.41
C TYR A 189 -3.30 -25.39 -0.02
N TYR A 190 -3.64 -25.65 1.23
CA TYR A 190 -4.95 -25.36 1.81
C TYR A 190 -4.81 -24.90 3.25
N LEU A 191 -5.66 -23.98 3.70
CA LEU A 191 -5.79 -23.61 5.11
C LEU A 191 -6.94 -24.42 5.73
N PRO A 192 -6.70 -25.28 6.75
CA PRO A 192 -7.78 -25.96 7.45
C PRO A 192 -8.58 -25.00 8.31
N LEU A 193 -9.90 -25.07 8.19
CA LEU A 193 -10.85 -24.26 8.95
C LEU A 193 -11.85 -25.18 9.66
N ARG A 194 -12.33 -24.73 10.82
CA ARG A 194 -13.48 -25.32 11.52
C ARG A 194 -14.66 -24.38 11.37
N VAL A 195 -15.74 -24.88 10.80
CA VAL A 195 -16.94 -24.09 10.52
C VAL A 195 -18.07 -24.62 11.37
N ASP A 196 -18.68 -23.74 12.16
CA ASP A 196 -19.95 -24.00 12.81
C ASP A 196 -21.06 -23.21 12.10
N LEU A 197 -21.87 -23.92 11.33
CA LEU A 197 -22.97 -23.31 10.58
C LEU A 197 -24.14 -22.93 11.50
N GLU A 198 -24.29 -23.59 12.66
CA GLU A 198 -25.36 -23.28 13.61
C GLU A 198 -25.03 -22.02 14.40
N GLU A 199 -23.78 -21.89 14.87
CA GLU A 199 -23.32 -20.71 15.59
C GLU A 199 -22.85 -19.56 14.68
N GLY A 200 -22.70 -19.81 13.37
CA GLY A 200 -22.17 -18.85 12.42
C GLY A 200 -20.72 -18.46 12.70
N THR A 201 -19.90 -19.41 13.13
CA THR A 201 -18.50 -19.18 13.53
C THR A 201 -17.51 -19.92 12.63
N VAL A 202 -16.34 -19.31 12.41
CA VAL A 202 -15.23 -19.91 11.66
C VAL A 202 -13.95 -19.79 12.49
N LEU A 203 -13.35 -20.93 12.83
CA LEU A 203 -12.08 -21.01 13.54
C LEU A 203 -10.95 -21.44 12.59
N GLY A 204 -9.73 -21.00 12.90
CA GLY A 204 -8.53 -21.28 12.08
C GLY A 204 -8.18 -20.17 11.09
N LEU A 205 -9.03 -19.14 10.94
CA LEU A 205 -8.69 -17.95 10.17
C LEU A 205 -7.65 -17.08 10.91
N PRO A 206 -6.62 -16.57 10.21
CA PRO A 206 -5.76 -15.52 10.71
C PRO A 206 -6.55 -14.30 11.18
N GLY A 207 -6.02 -13.57 12.17
CA GLY A 207 -6.70 -12.40 12.73
C GLY A 207 -7.06 -11.32 11.68
N ASN A 208 -6.18 -11.11 10.69
CA ASN A 208 -6.40 -10.19 9.57
C ASN A 208 -7.36 -10.73 8.49
N TRP A 209 -7.77 -12.00 8.57
CA TRP A 209 -8.68 -12.65 7.62
C TRP A 209 -10.07 -12.87 8.20
N ARG A 210 -10.38 -12.32 9.39
CA ARG A 210 -11.69 -12.46 10.04
C ARG A 210 -12.87 -11.97 9.19
N HIS A 211 -12.64 -11.02 8.29
CA HIS A 211 -13.64 -10.55 7.34
C HIS A 211 -14.11 -11.63 6.35
N LEU A 212 -13.34 -12.72 6.18
CA LEU A 212 -13.73 -13.87 5.35
C LEU A 212 -14.78 -14.77 5.99
N THR A 213 -15.11 -14.58 7.29
CA THR A 213 -16.03 -15.45 8.03
C THR A 213 -17.36 -15.63 7.29
N SER A 214 -17.98 -14.55 6.83
CA SER A 214 -19.25 -14.60 6.09
C SER A 214 -19.12 -15.34 4.76
N LEU A 215 -18.06 -15.08 3.98
CA LEU A 215 -17.81 -15.75 2.70
C LEU A 215 -17.55 -17.25 2.88
N VAL A 216 -16.82 -17.63 3.93
CA VAL A 216 -16.55 -19.02 4.27
C VAL A 216 -17.84 -19.74 4.69
N LEU A 217 -18.67 -19.11 5.52
CA LEU A 217 -19.96 -19.67 5.93
C LEU A 217 -20.89 -19.86 4.72
N GLU A 218 -21.00 -18.85 3.87
CA GLU A 218 -21.81 -18.89 2.64
C GLU A 218 -21.38 -20.05 1.73
N GLU A 219 -20.08 -20.17 1.46
CA GLU A 219 -19.53 -21.23 0.60
C GLU A 219 -19.66 -22.61 1.25
N ALA A 220 -19.46 -22.71 2.57
CA ALA A 220 -19.60 -23.96 3.30
C ALA A 220 -21.07 -24.43 3.37
N GLU A 221 -22.02 -23.51 3.50
CA GLU A 221 -23.45 -23.80 3.48
C GLU A 221 -23.89 -24.31 2.10
N GLN A 222 -23.45 -23.65 1.03
CA GLN A 222 -23.73 -24.07 -0.36
C GLN A 222 -23.19 -25.47 -0.66
N GLN A 223 -22.04 -25.83 -0.09
CA GLN A 223 -21.38 -27.12 -0.30
C GLN A 223 -21.68 -28.14 0.80
N TYR A 224 -22.54 -27.80 1.77
CA TYR A 224 -22.75 -28.60 2.98
C TYR A 224 -23.23 -30.01 2.64
N GLN A 225 -24.15 -30.15 1.68
CA GLN A 225 -24.69 -31.45 1.29
C GLN A 225 -23.58 -32.37 0.74
N ASP A 226 -22.69 -31.85 -0.10
CA ASP A 226 -21.60 -32.62 -0.68
C ASP A 226 -20.53 -32.99 0.36
N LEU A 227 -20.26 -32.07 1.30
CA LEU A 227 -19.27 -32.25 2.38
C LEU A 227 -19.78 -33.18 3.49
N ALA A 228 -21.08 -33.15 3.82
CA ALA A 228 -21.67 -33.89 4.92
C ALA A 228 -22.01 -35.36 4.58
N VAL A 229 -22.14 -35.72 3.30
CA VAL A 229 -22.53 -37.07 2.86
C VAL A 229 -21.52 -38.15 3.25
N ASP A 230 -20.24 -37.82 3.52
CA ASP A 230 -19.24 -38.79 3.96
C ASP A 230 -18.72 -38.54 5.39
N SER A 231 -19.50 -39.00 6.37
CA SER A 231 -19.14 -38.94 7.80
C SER A 231 -17.86 -39.71 8.16
N ASP A 232 -17.45 -40.73 7.39
CA ASP A 232 -16.22 -41.48 7.64
C ASP A 232 -14.99 -40.70 7.16
N ALA A 233 -15.10 -40.08 5.97
CA ALA A 233 -14.08 -39.20 5.42
C ALA A 233 -13.83 -37.99 6.32
N GLN A 234 -14.89 -37.41 6.89
CA GLN A 234 -14.79 -36.30 7.84
C GLN A 234 -14.09 -36.75 9.14
N ARG A 235 -14.47 -37.91 9.70
CA ARG A 235 -13.82 -38.45 10.91
C ARG A 235 -12.32 -38.70 10.73
N ARG A 236 -11.90 -39.19 9.56
CA ARG A 236 -10.45 -39.36 9.24
C ARG A 236 -9.73 -38.03 9.13
N PHE A 237 -10.37 -37.04 8.50
CA PHE A 237 -9.80 -35.70 8.36
C PHE A 237 -9.66 -35.00 9.73
N ASP A 238 -10.67 -35.11 10.58
CA ASP A 238 -10.63 -34.62 11.97
C ASP A 238 -9.51 -35.30 12.77
N SER A 239 -9.35 -36.62 12.64
CA SER A 239 -8.28 -37.37 13.31
C SER A 239 -6.89 -36.90 12.85
N MET A 240 -6.73 -36.61 11.55
CA MET A 240 -5.49 -36.09 10.99
C MET A 240 -5.15 -34.71 11.57
N LEU A 241 -6.14 -33.81 11.68
CA LEU A 241 -5.93 -32.48 12.26
C LEU A 241 -5.54 -32.56 13.74
N LYS A 242 -6.20 -33.42 14.52
CA LYS A 242 -5.86 -33.65 15.94
C LYS A 242 -4.44 -34.19 16.13
N GLU A 243 -4.02 -35.17 15.32
CA GLU A 243 -2.66 -35.71 15.33
C GLU A 243 -1.62 -34.59 15.12
N ARG A 244 -1.89 -33.70 14.16
CA ARG A 244 -1.02 -32.57 13.85
C ARG A 244 -0.96 -31.52 14.97
N GLU A 245 -2.09 -31.22 15.61
CA GLU A 245 -2.12 -30.35 16.78
C GLU A 245 -1.27 -30.92 17.92
N THR A 246 -1.33 -32.24 18.16
CA THR A 246 -0.52 -32.89 19.19
C THR A 246 0.98 -32.88 18.88
N ASP A 247 1.38 -33.08 17.62
CA ASP A 247 2.78 -33.01 17.21
C ASP A 247 3.36 -31.59 17.37
N ARG A 248 2.55 -30.56 17.09
CA ARG A 248 2.96 -29.16 17.25
C ARG A 248 3.16 -28.73 18.68
N GLY A 249 2.35 -29.24 19.61
CA GLY A 249 2.52 -28.97 21.04
C GLY A 249 3.92 -29.32 21.55
N ARG A 250 4.64 -30.20 20.84
CA ARG A 250 6.01 -30.63 21.18
C ARG A 250 7.12 -29.79 20.54
N VAL A 251 6.84 -29.05 19.47
CA VAL A 251 7.85 -28.32 18.66
C VAL A 251 7.68 -26.79 18.76
N ARG A 252 6.75 -26.31 19.60
CA ARG A 252 6.42 -24.89 19.70
C ARG A 252 7.66 -24.08 20.08
N ARG A 253 8.24 -23.35 19.10
CA ARG A 253 9.19 -22.28 19.38
C ARG A 253 8.45 -21.22 20.20
N PRO A 254 9.03 -20.73 21.31
CA PRO A 254 8.39 -19.73 22.18
C PRO A 254 8.18 -18.37 21.52
N ASP A 255 8.84 -18.11 20.39
CA ASP A 255 8.68 -16.84 19.68
C ASP A 255 7.38 -16.88 18.90
N GLY A 256 6.35 -16.32 19.55
CA GLY A 256 5.05 -16.07 18.96
C GLY A 256 5.23 -15.40 17.61
N SER A 257 5.01 -16.17 16.54
CA SER A 257 4.73 -15.66 15.22
C SER A 257 3.39 -14.94 15.29
N SER A 258 3.39 -13.74 15.86
CA SER A 258 2.40 -12.74 15.47
C SER A 258 2.55 -12.62 13.96
N VAL A 259 1.55 -13.12 13.23
CA VAL A 259 1.32 -12.64 11.87
C VAL A 259 1.44 -11.12 11.98
N PRO A 260 2.36 -10.45 11.26
CA PRO A 260 2.48 -9.01 11.31
C PRO A 260 1.07 -8.51 11.05
N ARG A 261 0.50 -7.90 12.09
CA ARG A 261 -0.85 -7.37 12.01
C ARG A 261 -0.77 -6.40 10.85
N ALA A 262 -1.51 -6.64 9.77
CA ALA A 262 -1.37 -5.88 8.53
C ALA A 262 -1.24 -4.41 8.91
N GLU A 263 -0.02 -3.89 8.74
CA GLU A 263 0.32 -2.58 9.26
C GLU A 263 -0.53 -1.62 8.48
N LEU A 264 -1.34 -0.85 9.21
CA LEU A 264 -2.11 0.21 8.59
C LEU A 264 -1.06 1.19 8.06
N ALA A 265 -0.82 1.17 6.75
CA ALA A 265 0.09 2.12 6.13
C ALA A 265 -0.57 3.50 6.21
N THR A 266 -0.15 4.29 7.20
CA THR A 266 -0.57 5.69 7.32
C THR A 266 0.29 6.50 6.37
N MET A 267 -0.34 7.08 5.35
CA MET A 267 0.32 8.05 4.48
C MET A 267 -0.04 9.45 4.98
N PRO A 268 0.95 10.31 5.29
CA PRO A 268 0.66 11.71 5.60
C PRO A 268 0.04 12.36 4.36
N SER A 269 -1.12 12.99 4.56
CA SER A 269 -1.74 13.84 3.54
C SER A 269 -1.37 15.29 3.81
N ILE A 270 -1.16 16.06 2.74
CA ILE A 270 -0.88 17.49 2.83
C ILE A 270 -2.18 18.28 2.85
N GLU A 271 -3.15 17.82 2.07
CA GLU A 271 -4.42 18.51 1.88
C GLU A 271 -5.53 17.48 1.68
N ALA A 272 -6.72 17.79 2.19
CA ALA A 272 -7.91 16.96 2.03
C ALA A 272 -9.11 17.82 1.60
N THR A 273 -9.97 17.24 0.77
CA THR A 273 -11.19 17.87 0.24
C THR A 273 -12.35 16.90 0.40
N LEU A 274 -13.58 17.43 0.47
CA LEU A 274 -14.81 16.64 0.64
C LEU A 274 -15.73 16.68 -0.58
N ARG A 275 -15.61 17.72 -1.42
CA ARG A 275 -16.53 17.98 -2.53
C ARG A 275 -15.83 17.74 -3.85
N ALA A 276 -16.55 17.17 -4.82
CA ALA A 276 -16.00 16.81 -6.12
C ALA A 276 -15.37 18.01 -6.85
N GLY A 277 -15.94 19.22 -6.73
CA GLY A 277 -15.36 20.42 -7.33
C GLY A 277 -13.99 20.77 -6.76
N ASP A 278 -13.81 20.62 -5.44
CA ASP A 278 -12.54 20.89 -4.77
C ASP A 278 -11.54 19.76 -5.03
N SER A 279 -11.99 18.50 -5.03
CA SER A 279 -11.18 17.33 -5.39
C SER A 279 -10.68 17.39 -6.83
N ARG A 280 -11.51 17.89 -7.76
CA ARG A 280 -11.10 18.17 -9.14
C ARG A 280 -10.01 19.25 -9.19
N ARG A 281 -10.19 20.37 -8.50
CA ARG A 281 -9.17 21.45 -8.44
C ARG A 281 -7.87 20.96 -7.80
N LEU A 282 -7.95 20.07 -6.82
CA LEU A 282 -6.79 19.42 -6.21
C LEU A 282 -6.04 18.56 -7.25
N ALA A 283 -6.77 17.75 -8.02
CA ALA A 283 -6.19 16.96 -9.11
C ALA A 283 -5.58 17.85 -10.22
N GLU A 284 -6.25 18.94 -10.60
CA GLU A 284 -5.76 19.91 -11.58
C GLU A 284 -4.42 20.53 -11.14
N ARG A 285 -4.31 20.99 -9.89
CA ARG A 285 -3.06 21.49 -9.32
C ARG A 285 -1.94 20.46 -9.35
N ALA A 286 -2.25 19.18 -9.08
CA ALA A 286 -1.26 18.12 -9.15
C ALA A 286 -0.78 17.87 -10.60
N LEU A 287 -1.70 17.92 -11.57
CA LEU A 287 -1.40 17.77 -12.99
C LEU A 287 -0.62 18.96 -13.58
N GLU A 288 -0.86 20.17 -13.08
CA GLU A 288 -0.10 21.37 -13.42
C GLU A 288 1.39 21.22 -13.07
N ARG A 289 1.70 20.55 -11.95
CA ARG A 289 3.08 20.30 -11.49
C ARG A 289 3.81 19.17 -12.21
N ALA A 290 3.11 18.36 -13.02
CA ALA A 290 3.70 17.22 -13.70
C ALA A 290 4.81 17.62 -14.70
N SER A 291 5.96 16.95 -14.67
CA SER A 291 7.09 17.26 -15.55
C SER A 291 7.46 16.13 -16.51
N GLY A 292 7.11 14.87 -16.22
CA GLY A 292 7.48 13.72 -17.04
C GLY A 292 6.31 12.81 -17.40
N HIS A 293 5.72 12.19 -16.37
CA HIS A 293 4.72 11.15 -16.51
C HIS A 293 3.51 11.39 -15.61
N VAL A 294 2.32 11.08 -16.12
CA VAL A 294 1.07 11.12 -15.36
C VAL A 294 0.34 9.80 -15.54
N LEU A 295 -0.15 9.23 -14.43
CA LEU A 295 -1.12 8.16 -14.42
C LEU A 295 -2.47 8.73 -13.97
N ILE A 296 -3.51 8.46 -14.75
CA ILE A 296 -4.89 8.69 -14.36
C ILE A 296 -5.53 7.33 -14.17
N VAL A 297 -5.97 7.02 -12.96
CA VAL A 297 -6.76 5.82 -12.66
C VAL A 297 -8.17 6.24 -12.33
N SER A 298 -9.16 5.65 -12.99
CA SER A 298 -10.56 5.89 -12.66
C SER A 298 -11.42 4.63 -12.65
N SER A 299 -12.25 4.50 -11.62
CA SER A 299 -13.13 3.34 -11.41
C SER A 299 -14.51 3.47 -12.04
N CYS A 300 -14.90 4.70 -12.38
CA CYS A 300 -16.18 5.05 -12.97
C CYS A 300 -15.94 6.12 -14.02
N LEU A 301 -16.49 5.94 -15.22
CA LEU A 301 -16.44 6.93 -16.29
C LEU A 301 -17.82 7.15 -16.88
N ASP A 302 -18.39 8.33 -16.59
CA ASP A 302 -19.54 8.90 -17.31
C ASP A 302 -19.08 9.76 -18.50
N ASP A 303 -20.03 10.24 -19.31
CA ASP A 303 -19.72 11.04 -20.50
C ASP A 303 -18.97 12.36 -20.19
N ALA A 304 -19.27 12.98 -19.05
CA ALA A 304 -18.60 14.21 -18.64
C ALA A 304 -17.15 13.93 -18.22
N GLN A 305 -16.92 12.85 -17.50
CA GLN A 305 -15.59 12.39 -17.11
C GLN A 305 -14.76 11.98 -18.35
N VAL A 306 -15.37 11.31 -19.33
CA VAL A 306 -14.71 10.96 -20.60
C VAL A 306 -14.25 12.21 -21.36
N ALA A 307 -15.12 13.21 -21.50
CA ALA A 307 -14.75 14.47 -22.12
C ALA A 307 -13.60 15.15 -21.36
N ARG A 308 -13.68 15.16 -20.03
CA ARG A 308 -12.66 15.77 -19.17
C ARG A 308 -11.31 15.07 -19.29
N VAL A 309 -11.28 13.74 -19.32
CA VAL A 309 -10.04 12.97 -19.55
C VAL A 309 -9.42 13.39 -20.88
N GLY A 310 -10.22 13.53 -21.95
CA GLY A 310 -9.73 14.00 -23.25
C GLY A 310 -9.08 15.39 -23.18
N GLU A 311 -9.71 16.34 -22.49
CA GLU A 311 -9.18 17.70 -22.27
C GLU A 311 -7.86 17.68 -21.50
N VAL A 312 -7.83 16.96 -20.37
CA VAL A 312 -6.65 16.84 -19.49
C VAL A 312 -5.48 16.22 -20.25
N VAL A 313 -5.72 15.12 -20.96
CA VAL A 313 -4.68 14.41 -21.74
C VAL A 313 -4.14 15.33 -22.84
N THR A 314 -5.01 16.05 -23.55
CA THR A 314 -4.60 17.00 -24.60
C THR A 314 -3.70 18.10 -24.03
N SER A 315 -4.08 18.66 -22.88
CA SER A 315 -3.30 19.71 -22.20
C SER A 315 -1.91 19.22 -21.77
N LEU A 316 -1.84 18.03 -21.16
CA LEU A 316 -0.57 17.42 -20.71
C LEU A 316 0.36 17.09 -21.88
N GLN A 317 -0.18 16.55 -22.98
CA GLN A 317 0.61 16.29 -24.18
C GLN A 317 1.14 17.58 -24.83
N GLY A 318 0.37 18.66 -24.81
CA GLY A 318 0.82 19.98 -25.28
C GLY A 318 2.05 20.51 -24.51
N ARG A 319 2.26 20.04 -23.28
CA ARG A 319 3.44 20.30 -22.44
C ARG A 319 4.56 19.26 -22.59
N GLY A 320 4.38 18.26 -23.43
CA GLY A 320 5.32 17.14 -23.60
C GLY A 320 5.24 16.07 -22.50
N VAL A 321 4.27 16.12 -21.60
CA VAL A 321 4.06 15.13 -20.53
C VAL A 321 3.43 13.87 -21.13
N SER A 322 3.95 12.70 -20.78
CA SER A 322 3.37 11.43 -21.20
C SER A 322 2.29 10.97 -20.22
N VAL A 323 1.15 10.52 -20.73
CA VAL A 323 -0.03 10.19 -19.92
C VAL A 323 -0.42 8.72 -20.11
N ASP A 324 -0.58 8.02 -19.01
CA ASP A 324 -1.15 6.68 -18.97
C ASP A 324 -2.54 6.77 -18.33
N VAL A 325 -3.57 6.24 -18.99
CA VAL A 325 -4.94 6.23 -18.50
C VAL A 325 -5.35 4.79 -18.24
N LEU A 326 -5.57 4.44 -16.98
CA LEU A 326 -6.09 3.16 -16.56
C LEU A 326 -7.53 3.35 -16.10
N TRP A 327 -8.48 2.66 -16.71
CA TRP A 327 -9.87 2.71 -16.28
C TRP A 327 -10.42 1.33 -16.00
N SER A 328 -11.39 1.27 -15.09
CA SER A 328 -12.08 0.05 -14.74
C SER A 328 -13.59 0.23 -14.73
N GLY A 329 -14.30 -0.88 -14.52
CA GLY A 329 -15.75 -0.90 -14.36
C GLY A 329 -16.41 -1.91 -15.27
N ALA A 330 -16.98 -2.96 -14.67
CA ALA A 330 -17.90 -3.87 -15.36
C ALA A 330 -19.22 -3.17 -15.76
N ASP A 331 -19.54 -2.08 -15.05
CA ASP A 331 -20.77 -1.29 -15.23
C ASP A 331 -20.60 -0.12 -16.20
N VAL A 332 -19.41 0.09 -16.77
CA VAL A 332 -19.20 1.13 -17.79
C VAL A 332 -19.98 0.73 -19.03
N GLN A 333 -20.93 1.57 -19.44
CA GLN A 333 -21.68 1.35 -20.66
C GLN A 333 -20.71 1.24 -21.84
N GLU A 334 -20.90 0.21 -22.67
CA GLU A 334 -20.05 -0.07 -23.84
C GLU A 334 -19.93 1.16 -24.78
N GLU A 335 -20.95 2.02 -24.80
CA GLU A 335 -20.92 3.28 -25.53
C GLU A 335 -19.92 4.31 -24.94
N SER A 336 -19.95 4.55 -23.63
CA SER A 336 -18.99 5.44 -22.95
C SER A 336 -17.55 4.91 -23.09
N ARG A 337 -17.37 3.58 -23.04
CA ARG A 337 -16.08 2.94 -23.36
C ARG A 337 -15.60 3.27 -24.76
N ARG A 338 -16.45 3.08 -25.78
CA ARG A 338 -16.08 3.37 -27.18
C ARG A 338 -15.75 4.84 -27.37
N ARG A 339 -16.50 5.74 -26.74
CA ARG A 339 -16.24 7.19 -26.77
C ARG A 339 -14.90 7.53 -26.12
N LEU A 340 -14.58 6.96 -24.96
CA LEU A 340 -13.28 7.15 -24.31
C LEU A 340 -12.13 6.67 -25.19
N VAL A 341 -12.20 5.45 -25.69
CA VAL A 341 -11.18 4.88 -26.57
C VAL A 341 -11.02 5.74 -27.82
N SER A 342 -12.12 6.15 -28.46
CA SER A 342 -12.09 7.03 -29.62
C SER A 342 -11.49 8.42 -29.31
N ALA A 343 -11.80 9.00 -28.16
CA ALA A 343 -11.26 10.28 -27.72
C ALA A 343 -9.75 10.17 -27.50
N LEU A 344 -9.29 9.16 -26.76
CA LEU A 344 -7.87 8.93 -26.48
C LEU A 344 -7.09 8.56 -27.75
N ASP A 345 -7.67 7.79 -28.67
CA ASP A 345 -7.06 7.50 -29.98
C ASP A 345 -6.91 8.77 -30.83
N SER A 346 -7.92 9.65 -30.81
CA SER A 346 -7.88 10.93 -31.54
C SER A 346 -6.79 11.85 -30.99
N VAL A 347 -6.65 11.91 -29.66
CA VAL A 347 -5.62 12.71 -28.99
C VAL A 347 -4.23 12.15 -29.29
N ARG A 348 -4.06 10.82 -29.17
CA ARG A 348 -2.83 10.12 -29.52
C ARG A 348 -2.39 10.36 -30.97
N GLY A 349 -3.32 10.43 -31.91
CA GLY A 349 -3.03 10.66 -33.34
C GLY A 349 -2.60 12.10 -33.69
N ARG A 350 -2.94 13.09 -32.85
CA ARG A 350 -2.59 14.51 -33.05
C ARG A 350 -1.31 14.91 -32.33
N ALA A 351 -0.84 14.09 -31.40
CA ALA A 351 0.24 14.44 -30.50
C ALA A 351 1.57 14.60 -31.24
N THR A 352 2.16 15.79 -31.13
CA THR A 352 3.53 16.07 -31.58
C THR A 352 4.56 15.82 -30.48
N GLN A 353 4.14 15.83 -29.21
CA GLN A 353 4.96 15.64 -28.01
C GLN A 353 4.20 14.84 -26.95
N GLY A 354 4.91 14.09 -26.10
CA GLY A 354 4.33 13.24 -25.06
C GLY A 354 3.60 12.00 -25.61
N LYS A 355 3.74 10.85 -24.93
CA LYS A 355 3.07 9.61 -25.33
C LYS A 355 1.79 9.38 -24.53
N VAL A 356 0.77 8.83 -25.17
CA VAL A 356 -0.48 8.43 -24.50
C VAL A 356 -0.66 6.93 -24.58
N PHE A 357 -0.82 6.29 -23.44
CA PHE A 357 -1.19 4.88 -23.31
C PHE A 357 -2.48 4.76 -22.51
N PHE A 358 -3.32 3.81 -22.89
CA PHE A 358 -4.56 3.53 -22.18
C PHE A 358 -4.94 2.08 -22.38
N ASN A 359 -5.64 1.50 -21.40
CA ASN A 359 -6.20 0.16 -21.54
C ASN A 359 -7.45 0.23 -22.44
N LYS A 360 -7.59 -0.71 -23.37
CA LYS A 360 -8.81 -0.89 -24.16
C LYS A 360 -9.79 -1.80 -23.44
N THR A 361 -9.30 -2.70 -22.60
CA THR A 361 -10.09 -3.62 -21.79
C THR A 361 -10.13 -3.13 -20.35
N PRO A 362 -11.31 -3.02 -19.69
CA PRO A 362 -11.39 -2.52 -18.32
C PRO A 362 -10.48 -3.32 -17.39
N ALA A 363 -9.70 -2.61 -16.58
CA ALA A 363 -8.86 -3.24 -15.57
C ALA A 363 -9.70 -3.73 -14.38
N ALA A 364 -9.13 -4.63 -13.57
CA ALA A 364 -9.74 -5.06 -12.31
C ALA A 364 -9.59 -4.02 -11.17
N ALA A 365 -8.87 -2.93 -11.42
CA ALA A 365 -8.66 -1.84 -10.46
C ALA A 365 -10.00 -1.29 -9.96
N LYS A 366 -10.09 -0.84 -8.71
CA LYS A 366 -11.30 -0.20 -8.16
C LYS A 366 -10.95 1.11 -7.45
N ALA A 367 -10.00 1.85 -8.02
CA ALA A 367 -9.47 3.06 -7.42
C ALA A 367 -9.69 4.28 -8.33
N ASP A 368 -9.71 5.45 -7.71
CA ASP A 368 -9.69 6.74 -8.39
C ASP A 368 -8.51 7.53 -7.82
N PHE A 369 -7.53 7.81 -8.69
CA PHE A 369 -6.41 8.68 -8.35
C PHE A 369 -5.72 9.24 -9.59
N VAL A 370 -5.01 10.34 -9.38
CA VAL A 370 -4.05 10.88 -10.33
C VAL A 370 -2.68 10.83 -9.67
N LEU A 371 -1.68 10.28 -10.34
CA LEU A 371 -0.30 10.21 -9.88
C LEU A 371 0.60 10.89 -10.92
N ALA A 372 1.41 11.84 -10.48
CA ALA A 372 2.28 12.65 -11.32
C ALA A 372 3.74 12.53 -10.88
N ASP A 373 4.63 12.38 -11.85
CA ASP A 373 6.06 12.60 -11.70
C ASP A 373 6.36 14.10 -11.84
N THR A 374 6.93 14.71 -10.80
CA THR A 374 7.26 16.13 -10.75
C THR A 374 8.76 16.33 -10.57
N SER A 375 9.26 17.56 -10.72
CA SER A 375 10.67 17.90 -10.43
C SER A 375 11.05 17.71 -8.96
N ASN A 376 10.08 17.69 -8.05
CA ASN A 376 10.29 17.63 -6.61
C ASN A 376 9.94 16.24 -6.04
N GLY A 377 9.77 15.23 -6.91
CA GLY A 377 9.33 13.89 -6.52
C GLY A 377 7.88 13.58 -6.94
N PRO A 378 7.37 12.39 -6.58
CA PRO A 378 6.02 11.99 -6.91
C PRO A 378 4.96 12.78 -6.13
N LEU A 379 3.83 13.01 -6.78
CA LEU A 379 2.66 13.67 -6.20
C LEU A 379 1.41 12.90 -6.62
N ALA A 380 0.48 12.63 -5.70
CA ALA A 380 -0.80 12.06 -6.08
C ALA A 380 -2.00 12.72 -5.39
N VAL A 381 -3.13 12.66 -6.08
CA VAL A 381 -4.44 12.94 -5.51
C VAL A 381 -5.25 11.66 -5.56
N VAL A 382 -5.67 11.16 -4.39
CA VAL A 382 -6.38 9.89 -4.24
C VAL A 382 -7.78 10.17 -3.69
N GLY A 383 -8.82 9.68 -4.37
CA GLY A 383 -10.20 9.92 -3.96
C GLY A 383 -11.19 10.02 -5.10
N GLY A 384 -12.44 10.35 -4.76
CA GLY A 384 -13.50 10.53 -5.74
C GLY A 384 -13.48 11.91 -6.41
N GLY A 385 -14.25 12.07 -7.49
CA GLY A 385 -14.53 13.39 -8.08
C GLY A 385 -13.38 14.06 -8.82
N LEU A 386 -12.24 13.39 -8.99
CA LEU A 386 -11.03 13.94 -9.59
C LEU A 386 -11.21 14.41 -11.04
N LEU A 387 -12.18 13.81 -11.74
CA LEU A 387 -12.50 14.07 -13.14
C LEU A 387 -13.95 14.58 -13.31
N SER A 388 -14.60 15.00 -12.22
CA SER A 388 -16.03 15.36 -12.25
C SER A 388 -16.34 16.58 -13.10
N GLY A 389 -17.46 16.53 -13.81
CA GLY A 389 -18.01 17.70 -14.51
C GLY A 389 -18.51 18.79 -13.56
N THR A 390 -18.77 19.99 -14.08
CA THR A 390 -19.28 21.14 -13.31
C THR A 390 -20.63 20.85 -12.62
N ALA A 391 -21.47 20.01 -13.22
CA ALA A 391 -22.75 19.60 -12.64
C ALA A 391 -22.62 18.80 -11.33
N GLN A 392 -21.46 18.17 -11.10
CA GLN A 392 -21.21 17.34 -9.91
C GLN A 392 -20.42 18.07 -8.82
N GLU A 393 -20.12 19.37 -8.97
CA GLU A 393 -19.19 20.08 -8.06
C GLU A 393 -19.55 20.01 -6.58
N GLN A 394 -20.85 20.00 -6.27
CA GLN A 394 -21.37 19.94 -4.89
C GLN A 394 -21.48 18.51 -4.34
N ALA A 395 -21.26 17.48 -5.17
CA ALA A 395 -21.35 16.09 -4.74
C ALA A 395 -20.25 15.76 -3.73
N LEU A 396 -20.62 14.98 -2.71
CA LEU A 396 -19.66 14.47 -1.73
C LEU A 396 -18.76 13.43 -2.41
N SER A 397 -17.49 13.76 -2.51
CA SER A 397 -16.46 12.99 -3.18
C SER A 397 -15.13 13.37 -2.55
N PRO A 398 -14.75 12.73 -1.43
CA PRO A 398 -13.55 13.12 -0.72
C PRO A 398 -12.29 12.73 -1.51
N ALA A 399 -11.26 13.57 -1.41
CA ALA A 399 -9.95 13.30 -1.98
C ALA A 399 -8.83 13.92 -1.16
N VAL A 400 -7.66 13.29 -1.18
CA VAL A 400 -6.45 13.70 -0.45
C VAL A 400 -5.27 13.88 -1.38
N LEU A 401 -4.44 14.89 -1.11
CA LEU A 401 -3.16 15.14 -1.75
C LEU A 401 -2.05 14.51 -0.92
N VAL A 402 -1.16 13.80 -1.59
CA VAL A 402 -0.12 12.98 -0.96
C VAL A 402 1.20 13.21 -1.69
N GLU A 403 2.27 13.43 -0.94
CA GLU A 403 3.67 13.54 -1.43
C GLU A 403 4.60 12.49 -0.79
N ASP A 404 4.06 11.57 0.02
CA ASP A 404 4.87 10.50 0.62
C ASP A 404 5.43 9.56 -0.46
N VAL A 405 6.72 9.70 -0.73
CA VAL A 405 7.40 9.00 -1.83
C VAL A 405 7.26 7.49 -1.73
N ARG A 406 7.21 6.94 -0.51
CA ARG A 406 7.13 5.50 -0.27
C ARG A 406 5.79 4.92 -0.67
N GLY A 407 4.70 5.42 -0.09
CA GLY A 407 3.39 4.90 -0.45
C GLY A 407 2.99 5.29 -1.87
N LEU A 408 3.50 6.39 -2.44
CA LEU A 408 3.33 6.68 -3.87
C LEU A 408 4.11 5.71 -4.78
N SER A 409 5.26 5.23 -4.34
CA SER A 409 5.99 4.17 -5.05
C SER A 409 5.24 2.83 -4.97
N THR A 410 4.65 2.51 -3.82
CA THR A 410 3.76 1.35 -3.68
C THR A 410 2.52 1.49 -4.58
N LEU A 411 1.94 2.69 -4.68
CA LEU A 411 0.81 2.98 -5.56
C LEU A 411 1.18 2.82 -7.04
N ALA A 412 2.39 3.25 -7.44
CA ALA A 412 2.92 3.03 -8.78
C ALA A 412 3.18 1.54 -9.07
N LEU A 413 3.71 0.77 -8.12
CA LEU A 413 3.86 -0.68 -8.25
C LEU A 413 2.51 -1.38 -8.37
N LEU A 414 1.51 -0.95 -7.60
CA LEU A 414 0.15 -1.44 -7.69
C LEU A 414 -0.44 -1.19 -9.08
N ALA A 415 -0.29 0.03 -9.60
CA ALA A 415 -0.70 0.36 -10.96
C ALA A 415 0.04 -0.45 -12.02
N SER A 416 1.35 -0.66 -11.84
CA SER A 416 2.16 -1.51 -12.73
C SER A 416 1.56 -2.92 -12.83
N GLY A 417 1.19 -3.54 -11.71
CA GLY A 417 0.57 -4.86 -11.73
C GLY A 417 -0.81 -4.88 -12.40
N TRP A 418 -1.63 -3.82 -12.25
CA TRP A 418 -2.90 -3.72 -12.99
C TRP A 418 -2.68 -3.62 -14.50
N TRP A 419 -1.64 -2.93 -14.94
CA TRP A 419 -1.24 -2.94 -16.34
C TRP A 419 -0.83 -4.34 -16.81
N GLN A 420 -0.05 -5.08 -16.02
CA GLN A 420 0.34 -6.46 -16.40
C GLN A 420 -0.83 -7.43 -16.51
N GLU A 421 -1.92 -7.19 -15.77
CA GLU A 421 -3.15 -7.97 -15.88
C GLU A 421 -3.97 -7.61 -17.13
N SER A 422 -3.71 -6.46 -17.77
CA SER A 422 -4.41 -6.07 -18.99
C SER A 422 -3.96 -6.92 -20.18
N PRO A 423 -4.90 -7.43 -21.01
CA PRO A 423 -4.58 -8.17 -22.22
C PRO A 423 -4.06 -7.28 -23.37
N ASP A 424 -3.99 -5.97 -23.18
CA ASP A 424 -3.65 -5.03 -24.24
C ASP A 424 -2.14 -5.03 -24.56
N GLY A 425 -1.77 -5.05 -25.85
CA GLY A 425 -0.36 -5.18 -26.27
C GLY A 425 0.57 -4.05 -25.83
N ASN A 426 0.03 -2.89 -25.42
CA ASN A 426 0.82 -1.77 -24.91
C ASN A 426 1.00 -1.78 -23.39
N ALA A 427 0.34 -2.71 -22.69
CA ALA A 427 0.28 -2.70 -21.24
C ALA A 427 1.65 -2.97 -20.60
N GLU A 428 2.52 -3.75 -21.25
CA GLU A 428 3.86 -4.05 -20.76
C GLU A 428 4.76 -2.79 -20.65
N LEU A 429 4.63 -1.85 -21.60
CA LEU A 429 5.39 -0.60 -21.58
C LEU A 429 4.95 0.32 -20.44
N ALA A 430 3.64 0.44 -20.22
CA ALA A 430 3.11 1.21 -19.10
C ALA A 430 3.48 0.54 -17.76
N ALA A 431 3.31 -0.78 -17.64
CA ALA A 431 3.71 -1.54 -16.46
C ALA A 431 5.19 -1.34 -16.11
N SER A 432 6.08 -1.49 -17.09
CA SER A 432 7.52 -1.36 -16.87
C SER A 432 7.91 0.06 -16.48
N ARG A 433 7.26 1.07 -17.06
CA ARG A 433 7.48 2.48 -16.69
C ARG A 433 7.12 2.77 -15.25
N TRP A 434 5.91 2.42 -14.82
CA TRP A 434 5.48 2.69 -13.43
C TRP A 434 6.30 1.90 -12.42
N ARG A 435 6.77 0.69 -12.78
CA ARG A 435 7.74 -0.05 -11.97
C ARG A 435 9.06 0.72 -11.84
N HIS A 436 9.64 1.18 -12.95
CA HIS A 436 10.91 1.93 -12.91
C HIS A 436 10.79 3.26 -12.20
N LEU A 437 9.66 3.97 -12.33
CA LEU A 437 9.41 5.19 -11.56
C LEU A 437 9.35 4.90 -10.07
N ALA A 438 8.64 3.84 -9.65
CA ALA A 438 8.61 3.42 -8.26
C ALA A 438 10.00 3.06 -7.72
N GLU A 439 10.77 2.26 -8.46
CA GLU A 439 12.15 1.88 -8.10
C GLU A 439 13.02 3.14 -7.94
N ARG A 440 12.95 4.06 -8.90
CA ARG A 440 13.71 5.32 -8.89
C ARG A 440 13.32 6.18 -7.69
N TRP A 441 12.03 6.38 -7.45
CA TRP A 441 11.55 7.22 -6.35
C TRP A 441 11.92 6.66 -4.98
N VAL A 442 11.82 5.34 -4.76
CA VAL A 442 12.29 4.71 -3.52
C VAL A 442 13.80 4.89 -3.35
N GLU A 443 14.57 4.73 -4.43
CA GLU A 443 16.02 4.92 -4.41
C GLU A 443 16.38 6.39 -4.11
N GLU A 444 15.72 7.36 -4.75
CA GLU A 444 15.88 8.80 -4.50
C GLU A 444 15.45 9.22 -3.09
N ALA A 445 14.37 8.64 -2.54
CA ALA A 445 13.93 8.89 -1.17
C ALA A 445 14.91 8.32 -0.14
N ALA A 446 15.41 7.10 -0.37
CA ALA A 446 16.44 6.50 0.48
C ALA A 446 17.75 7.32 0.43
N LEU A 447 18.07 7.91 -0.72
CA LEU A 447 19.19 8.86 -0.87
C LEU A 447 18.96 10.18 -0.12
N SER A 448 17.73 10.70 -0.15
CA SER A 448 17.38 12.02 0.41
C SER A 448 17.19 12.00 1.92
N LEU A 449 16.57 10.97 2.49
CA LEU A 449 16.41 10.79 3.95
C LEU A 449 17.74 10.67 4.68
N ALA A 450 18.78 10.28 3.94
CA ALA A 450 20.12 10.25 4.48
C ALA A 450 20.77 11.64 4.60
N ALA A 451 20.14 12.71 4.08
CA ALA A 451 20.62 14.07 4.22
C ALA A 451 20.63 14.50 5.71
N PRO A 452 21.78 14.88 6.28
CA PRO A 452 21.90 15.21 7.70
C PRO A 452 21.03 16.40 8.11
N GLY A 453 20.27 16.25 9.20
CA GLY A 453 19.44 17.31 9.80
C GLY A 453 17.93 17.16 9.58
N VAL A 454 17.48 16.14 8.84
CA VAL A 454 16.06 15.75 8.83
C VAL A 454 15.88 14.73 9.95
N GLU A 455 15.33 15.17 11.09
CA GLU A 455 14.83 14.24 12.09
C GLU A 455 13.71 13.43 11.43
N GLU A 456 13.90 12.11 11.32
CA GLU A 456 12.78 11.25 10.95
C GLU A 456 11.70 11.44 12.02
N PRO A 457 10.42 11.59 11.66
CA PRO A 457 9.37 11.32 12.61
C PRO A 457 9.56 9.85 13.02
N GLU A 458 10.07 9.64 14.25
CA GLU A 458 10.35 8.31 14.85
C GLU A 458 9.13 7.37 14.72
N ASP A 459 7.94 7.93 14.52
CA ASP A 459 6.67 7.24 14.37
C ASP A 459 6.39 6.65 12.96
N SER A 460 7.13 7.04 11.91
CA SER A 460 6.79 6.60 10.53
C SER A 460 7.29 5.21 10.18
N TRP A 461 8.20 4.65 10.97
CA TRP A 461 8.89 3.40 10.65
C TRP A 461 8.50 2.22 11.52
N ASN A 462 8.09 2.45 12.78
CA ASN A 462 8.04 1.40 13.80
C ASN A 462 6.88 1.54 14.80
N ALA A 463 5.63 1.56 14.35
CA ALA A 463 4.49 1.38 15.27
C ALA A 463 4.29 -0.12 15.60
N SER A 464 5.25 -0.73 16.28
CA SER A 464 5.12 -2.12 16.79
C SER A 464 4.26 -2.21 18.05
N GLU A 465 3.96 -1.09 18.71
CA GLU A 465 3.09 -1.03 19.88
C GLU A 465 1.96 -0.02 19.68
N PRO A 466 0.71 -0.33 20.07
CA PRO A 466 -0.32 0.70 20.18
C PRO A 466 0.09 1.65 21.31
N LEU A 467 0.57 2.83 20.93
CA LEU A 467 0.81 3.93 21.86
C LEU A 467 -0.48 4.19 22.66
N LEU A 468 -0.43 3.95 23.97
CA LEU A 468 -1.35 4.56 24.92
C LEU A 468 -1.05 6.05 24.89
N LEU A 469 -1.88 6.81 24.17
CA LEU A 469 -1.81 8.27 24.09
C LEU A 469 -1.76 8.86 25.51
N SER A 470 -0.57 9.31 25.91
CA SER A 470 -0.44 10.25 27.01
C SER A 470 -0.70 11.65 26.44
N PRO A 471 -1.40 12.54 27.15
CA PRO A 471 -1.66 13.90 26.67
C PRO A 471 -0.31 14.64 26.53
N ARG A 472 0.08 14.92 25.29
CA ARG A 472 1.19 15.83 24.95
C ARG A 472 0.66 17.27 24.86
N SER A 473 1.52 18.22 25.19
CA SER A 473 1.26 19.66 25.32
C SER A 473 1.06 20.37 23.97
N ASP A 474 0.23 21.42 24.01
CA ASP A 474 -0.51 22.10 22.93
C ASP A 474 0.25 22.91 21.85
N ASP A 475 1.57 22.82 21.66
CA ASP A 475 2.27 23.74 20.74
C ASP A 475 3.06 23.02 19.63
N ASP A 476 2.34 22.54 18.60
CA ASP A 476 2.70 22.48 17.15
C ASP A 476 1.74 21.51 16.41
N GLU A 477 0.59 22.02 15.94
CA GLU A 477 -0.42 21.22 15.24
C GLU A 477 -0.01 20.90 13.78
N ALA A 478 0.76 19.82 13.59
CA ALA A 478 0.71 19.08 12.33
C ALA A 478 -0.68 18.43 12.21
N SER A 479 -1.52 18.97 11.32
CA SER A 479 -2.89 18.48 11.10
C SER A 479 -2.83 17.11 10.41
N SER A 480 -2.82 16.04 11.21
CA SER A 480 -2.89 14.68 10.68
C SER A 480 -4.33 14.37 10.24
N VAL A 481 -4.62 14.49 8.95
CA VAL A 481 -5.92 14.07 8.40
C VAL A 481 -5.87 12.56 8.14
N SER A 482 -6.47 11.78 9.03
CA SER A 482 -6.69 10.35 8.83
C SER A 482 -7.97 10.14 8.02
N LEU A 483 -7.84 9.98 6.70
CA LEU A 483 -8.98 9.64 5.83
C LEU A 483 -9.36 8.17 6.03
N LEU A 484 -10.49 7.95 6.68
CA LEU A 484 -11.05 6.64 6.95
C LEU A 484 -12.27 6.40 6.07
N ILE A 485 -12.20 5.33 5.28
CA ILE A 485 -13.30 4.93 4.41
C ILE A 485 -13.61 3.46 4.71
N GLY A 486 -14.84 3.22 5.16
CA GLY A 486 -15.30 1.91 5.63
C GLY A 486 -16.08 1.13 4.58
N SER A 487 -16.14 -0.19 4.78
CA SER A 487 -17.25 -1.02 4.31
C SER A 487 -17.84 -1.76 5.50
N GLU A 488 -19.17 -1.85 5.60
CA GLU A 488 -19.80 -3.01 6.22
C GLU A 488 -21.05 -3.44 5.45
N ALA A 489 -21.37 -4.74 5.61
CA ALA A 489 -22.48 -5.44 4.97
C ALA A 489 -23.84 -4.85 5.38
N ALA A 490 -24.85 -5.07 4.52
CA ALA A 490 -26.23 -4.60 4.72
C ALA A 490 -26.83 -4.96 6.10
N ALA A 491 -26.39 -6.04 6.74
CA ALA A 491 -26.86 -6.47 8.06
C ALA A 491 -26.30 -5.63 9.24
N THR A 492 -25.21 -4.90 9.08
CA THR A 492 -24.75 -3.91 10.07
C THR A 492 -25.45 -2.56 9.85
N ARG A 493 -25.79 -2.24 8.60
CA ARG A 493 -26.59 -1.06 8.21
C ARG A 493 -27.92 -1.00 8.98
N GLU A 494 -28.64 -2.13 9.06
CA GLU A 494 -29.91 -2.20 9.81
C GLU A 494 -29.73 -2.07 11.32
N ARG A 495 -28.63 -2.58 11.90
CA ARG A 495 -28.37 -2.50 13.35
C ARG A 495 -28.02 -1.10 13.83
N VAL A 496 -27.22 -0.36 13.05
CA VAL A 496 -26.90 1.05 13.34
C VAL A 496 -28.14 1.93 13.18
N MET A 497 -29.01 1.64 12.22
CA MET A 497 -30.27 2.36 12.03
C MET A 497 -31.33 2.08 13.11
N GLN A 498 -31.18 1.03 13.91
CA GLN A 498 -32.13 0.64 14.97
C GLN A 498 -31.70 1.04 16.39
N SER A 499 -30.48 1.57 16.58
CA SER A 499 -30.04 2.03 17.91
C SER A 499 -30.48 3.47 18.16
N ASP A 500 -31.51 3.66 18.99
CA ASP A 500 -31.85 4.98 19.53
C ASP A 500 -30.66 5.52 20.34
N GLY A 501 -30.22 6.74 20.00
CA GLY A 501 -29.00 7.40 20.49
C GLY A 501 -28.96 7.76 21.98
N SER A 502 -29.65 7.02 22.85
CA SER A 502 -29.75 7.29 24.29
C SER A 502 -29.16 6.15 25.12
N ARG A 503 -27.86 5.86 25.00
CA ARG A 503 -27.13 5.02 25.97
C ARG A 503 -25.64 5.40 26.06
N ALA A 504 -25.39 6.60 26.58
CA ALA A 504 -24.09 6.99 27.09
C ALA A 504 -24.16 7.04 28.62
N ASP A 505 -24.04 5.87 29.26
CA ASP A 505 -23.53 5.71 30.63
C ASP A 505 -23.55 4.23 31.04
N ARG A 506 -22.36 3.62 31.07
CA ARG A 506 -21.91 2.56 32.01
C ARG A 506 -20.55 2.01 31.56
N LEU A 507 -19.51 2.41 32.29
CA LEU A 507 -18.16 1.85 32.24
C LEU A 507 -18.19 0.37 32.69
N GLY A 508 -17.66 -0.54 31.86
CA GLY A 508 -17.33 -1.90 32.32
C GLY A 508 -17.59 -3.09 31.39
N GLN A 509 -17.69 -2.94 30.06
CA GLN A 509 -17.74 -4.09 29.14
C GLN A 509 -16.89 -3.88 27.88
N THR A 510 -16.32 -4.97 27.35
CA THR A 510 -15.46 -5.04 26.16
C THR A 510 -16.18 -4.53 24.92
N TRP A 511 -15.52 -3.61 24.18
CA TRP A 511 -16.12 -2.75 23.16
C TRP A 511 -16.06 -3.39 21.76
N ASP A 512 -17.17 -3.30 21.01
CA ASP A 512 -17.32 -3.68 19.58
C ASP A 512 -17.34 -2.42 18.66
N PRO A 513 -17.12 -2.53 17.33
CA PRO A 513 -16.16 -1.66 16.64
C PRO A 513 -16.77 -0.68 15.64
N VAL A 514 -17.32 0.45 16.08
CA VAL A 514 -17.37 1.72 15.31
C VAL A 514 -17.44 2.87 16.31
N GLN A 515 -16.51 3.82 16.26
CA GLN A 515 -16.64 5.09 16.99
C GLN A 515 -16.70 6.25 15.99
N VAL A 516 -17.74 7.07 16.12
CA VAL A 516 -17.82 8.41 15.54
C VAL A 516 -17.74 9.37 16.71
N ALA A 517 -16.63 10.09 16.84
CA ALA A 517 -16.50 11.19 17.78
C ALA A 517 -16.39 12.48 16.97
N ALA A 518 -17.31 13.41 17.21
CA ALA A 518 -17.28 14.75 16.65
C ALA A 518 -17.03 15.74 17.78
N THR A 519 -15.96 16.53 17.68
CA THR A 519 -15.85 17.79 18.41
C THR A 519 -15.76 18.93 17.40
N ALA A 520 -15.95 20.17 17.86
CA ALA A 520 -16.08 21.34 16.99
C ALA A 520 -14.84 21.67 16.13
N ARG A 521 -13.72 20.94 16.27
CA ARG A 521 -12.45 21.25 15.60
C ARG A 521 -11.68 20.04 15.03
N GLU A 522 -12.08 18.80 15.30
CA GLU A 522 -11.42 17.60 14.75
C GLU A 522 -12.44 16.49 14.43
N TRP A 523 -12.20 15.75 13.35
CA TRP A 523 -12.98 14.58 12.96
C TRP A 523 -12.05 13.38 12.83
N VAL A 524 -12.27 12.34 13.64
CA VAL A 524 -11.57 11.05 13.55
C VAL A 524 -12.63 9.96 13.44
N VAL A 525 -12.58 9.15 12.38
CA VAL A 525 -13.52 8.02 12.17
C VAL A 525 -12.75 6.71 12.20
N GLY A 526 -12.56 6.08 13.36
CA GLY A 526 -11.75 4.85 13.48
C GLY A 526 -12.39 3.60 12.87
N VAL A 527 -11.75 2.97 11.88
CA VAL A 527 -12.06 1.63 11.36
C VAL A 527 -10.77 0.84 11.20
N ARG A 528 -10.66 -0.30 11.90
CA ARG A 528 -9.55 -1.25 11.75
C ARG A 528 -9.78 -2.11 10.51
N SER A 529 -9.19 -1.75 9.37
CA SER A 529 -9.10 -2.65 8.20
C SER A 529 -7.67 -3.14 8.02
N SER A 530 -7.50 -4.44 7.78
CA SER A 530 -6.20 -5.14 7.77
C SER A 530 -5.78 -5.57 6.36
N SER A 531 -6.16 -4.81 5.34
CA SER A 531 -5.87 -5.16 3.95
C SER A 531 -5.55 -3.92 3.11
N VAL A 532 -4.38 -3.89 2.46
CA VAL A 532 -4.03 -2.91 1.42
C VAL A 532 -5.01 -3.02 0.23
N SER A 533 -5.59 -4.20 -0.01
CA SER A 533 -6.68 -4.40 -0.96
C SER A 533 -7.95 -3.65 -0.57
N ALA A 534 -8.15 -3.35 0.72
CA ALA A 534 -9.25 -2.53 1.20
C ALA A 534 -9.08 -1.05 0.83
N LEU A 535 -7.85 -0.54 0.67
CA LEU A 535 -7.62 0.82 0.15
C LEU A 535 -8.12 0.95 -1.30
N SER A 536 -8.02 -0.13 -2.08
CA SER A 536 -8.60 -0.22 -3.43
C SER A 536 -10.09 -0.54 -3.48
N PHE A 537 -10.70 -1.01 -2.38
CA PHE A 537 -12.14 -1.30 -2.30
C PHE A 537 -12.93 -0.18 -1.60
N HIS A 538 -12.25 0.63 -0.78
CA HIS A 538 -12.86 1.62 0.08
C HIS A 538 -12.87 3.04 -0.49
N LEU A 539 -12.23 3.36 -1.61
CA LEU A 539 -12.31 4.71 -2.21
C LEU A 539 -13.70 5.12 -2.77
N ARG A 540 -14.77 4.37 -2.49
CA ARG A 540 -16.15 4.80 -2.77
C ARG A 540 -16.70 5.59 -1.58
N GLY A 541 -16.61 6.91 -1.64
CA GLY A 541 -17.21 7.88 -0.70
C GLY A 541 -18.75 7.90 -0.62
N ARG A 542 -19.44 6.85 -1.08
CA ARG A 542 -20.90 6.78 -1.13
C ARG A 542 -21.55 6.62 0.26
N LEU A 543 -20.89 5.91 1.18
CA LEU A 543 -21.42 5.63 2.52
C LEU A 543 -21.44 6.88 3.41
N ALA A 544 -20.40 7.73 3.34
CA ALA A 544 -20.35 8.99 4.07
C ALA A 544 -21.42 9.99 3.59
N ALA A 545 -21.73 9.97 2.29
CA ALA A 545 -22.76 10.83 1.70
C ALA A 545 -24.19 10.43 2.08
N GLU A 546 -24.46 9.12 2.15
CA GLU A 546 -25.77 8.59 2.55
C GLU A 546 -26.02 8.79 4.06
N LEU A 547 -25.00 8.59 4.91
CA LEU A 547 -25.09 8.90 6.36
C LEU A 547 -25.30 10.40 6.62
N TRP A 548 -24.75 11.27 5.79
CA TRP A 548 -24.92 12.73 5.91
C TRP A 548 -26.31 13.22 5.49
N GLN A 549 -26.92 12.62 4.45
CA GLN A 549 -28.28 12.97 4.04
C GLN A 549 -29.31 12.68 5.16
N GLU A 550 -29.16 11.60 5.91
CA GLU A 550 -30.10 11.28 6.99
C GLU A 550 -29.89 12.12 8.26
N VAL A 551 -28.64 12.42 8.63
CA VAL A 551 -28.35 13.34 9.75
C VAL A 551 -28.77 14.77 9.41
N GLY A 552 -28.70 15.18 8.13
CA GLY A 552 -29.14 16.49 7.65
C GLY A 552 -30.67 16.66 7.55
N VAL A 553 -31.43 15.56 7.40
CA VAL A 553 -32.91 15.60 7.31
C VAL A 553 -33.57 15.80 8.69
N GLY A 554 -32.81 15.72 9.79
CA GLY A 554 -33.29 15.96 11.16
C GLY A 554 -33.51 17.42 11.56
N ARG A 555 -33.12 18.42 10.74
CA ARG A 555 -33.14 19.84 11.16
C ARG A 555 -34.47 20.59 10.96
N ASP A 556 -35.45 20.02 10.26
CA ASP A 556 -36.74 20.70 10.00
C ASP A 556 -37.90 20.25 10.91
N ARG A 557 -37.66 19.51 11.99
CA ARG A 557 -38.71 19.10 12.96
C ARG A 557 -38.74 19.88 14.28
N LEU A 558 -38.07 21.03 14.36
CA LEU A 558 -38.17 21.96 15.50
C LEU A 558 -38.54 23.37 15.02
N GLY A 559 -39.76 23.52 14.50
CA GLY A 559 -40.22 24.80 13.96
C GLY A 559 -41.73 24.90 13.77
N ALA A 560 -42.55 24.25 14.60
CA ALA A 560 -43.99 24.48 14.64
C ALA A 560 -44.52 24.22 16.05
N ALA A 561 -44.15 25.09 16.99
CA ALA A 561 -44.85 25.20 18.27
C ALA A 561 -45.94 26.25 18.14
N ASP A 562 -47.18 25.77 18.29
CA ASP A 562 -48.44 26.45 18.56
C ASP A 562 -48.38 27.94 18.89
N ARG A 563 -49.01 28.74 18.01
CA ARG A 563 -49.79 29.90 18.45
C ARG A 563 -51.26 29.49 18.47
N LEU A 564 -51.82 29.35 19.67
CA LEU A 564 -53.26 29.44 19.91
C LEU A 564 -53.57 30.66 20.79
N PRO A 565 -54.77 31.25 20.66
CA PRO A 565 -55.04 32.63 21.03
C PRO A 565 -55.52 32.76 22.47
N ARG A 566 -55.07 33.81 23.16
CA ARG A 566 -55.90 34.77 23.91
C ARG A 566 -55.08 35.96 24.35
#